data_AF-A0A5N4AN12-F1
#
_entry.id   AF-A0A5N4AN12-F1
#
_cell.length_a   1.000
_cell.length_b   1.000
_cell.length_c   1.000
_cell.angle_alpha   90.00
_cell.angle_beta   90.00
_cell.angle_gamma   90.00
#
_symmetry.space_group_name_H-M   'P 1'
#
loop_
_entity.id
_entity.type
_entity.pdbx_description
1 polymer ?
#
loop_
_entity_poly.entity_id
_entity_poly.type
_entity_poly.pdbx_seq_one_letter_code
_entity_poly.pdbx_strand_id
1 'polypeptide(L)'
;MQVQANDIFSIYLRKYEEANQAYYPSNATGCKFYVHVVDEDLKPFSDGITQQMIEGIKTRGTKYQIINGRLYRDKDCMFPSRCSGIEYFLRKLVSKLPDLECVINTRDWPQIYKGHGVFGPIFSFSKTKDYNDIMYPVWAFWEGGPAISLYPGGIGKWNDHRLLIATVANSTSWNDKLNVAFFRGSRTSSERDPLVLLSRENPELVDAQYTKNQAWKSDADTLHAPPAAEVSFNDHCKYKYLFNFRGVTASFRFKHILLCKSLVFHVGDEWLEFFYGSLKPWVHYIPVEANANKETMRLLIKFVQENDDIARSIAENGFNFIWNHLTIKDVICYWRNLLRKYAKLLKYKPKLDKNLIEII
;
A
#
# COMPACT_ATOMS: atom_id res chain seq x y z
N MET A 1 11.70 2.60 36.28
CA MET A 1 11.31 1.87 35.06
C MET A 1 9.91 1.28 35.14
N GLN A 2 9.58 0.43 36.13
CA GLN A 2 8.28 -0.25 36.17
C GLN A 2 7.05 0.68 36.32
N VAL A 3 7.15 1.75 37.12
CA VAL A 3 6.09 2.77 37.27
C VAL A 3 5.85 3.56 35.96
N GLN A 4 6.91 3.85 35.21
CA GLN A 4 6.81 4.54 33.91
C GLN A 4 6.26 3.63 32.79
N ALA A 5 6.57 2.32 32.85
CA ALA A 5 6.01 1.32 31.93
C ALA A 5 4.49 1.14 32.15
N ASN A 6 4.03 1.15 33.40
CA ASN A 6 2.60 1.06 33.72
C ASN A 6 1.81 2.30 33.22
N ASP A 7 2.42 3.49 33.28
CA ASP A 7 1.80 4.72 32.79
C ASP A 7 1.66 4.73 31.26
N ILE A 8 2.71 4.34 30.53
CA ILE A 8 2.64 4.27 29.06
C ILE A 8 1.68 3.19 28.54
N PHE A 9 1.56 2.04 29.22
CA PHE A 9 0.60 1.01 28.85
C PHE A 9 -0.84 1.48 29.06
N SER A 10 -1.09 2.24 30.13
CA SER A 10 -2.41 2.86 30.36
C SER A 10 -2.78 3.85 29.23
N ILE A 11 -1.80 4.56 28.66
CA ILE A 11 -2.01 5.43 27.50
C ILE A 11 -2.36 4.61 26.26
N TYR A 12 -1.67 3.50 25.99
CA TYR A 12 -1.98 2.65 24.84
C TYR A 12 -3.34 1.97 24.96
N LEU A 13 -3.69 1.51 26.17
CA LEU A 13 -5.02 0.95 26.44
C LEU A 13 -6.12 1.99 26.16
N ARG A 14 -5.95 3.23 26.64
CA ARG A 14 -6.90 4.31 26.37
C ARG A 14 -7.02 4.61 24.87
N LYS A 15 -5.91 4.66 24.14
CA LYS A 15 -5.94 4.85 22.67
C LYS A 15 -6.71 3.74 21.96
N TYR A 16 -6.56 2.49 22.42
CA TYR A 16 -7.33 1.36 21.91
C TYR A 16 -8.83 1.51 22.21
N GLU A 17 -9.19 1.82 23.47
CA GLU A 17 -10.58 1.99 23.89
C GLU A 17 -11.27 3.13 23.12
N GLU A 18 -10.64 4.30 23.04
CA GLU A 18 -11.14 5.46 22.31
C GLU A 18 -11.34 5.14 20.82
N ALA A 19 -10.38 4.46 20.19
CA ALA A 19 -10.48 4.09 18.79
C ALA A 19 -11.62 3.11 18.53
N ASN A 20 -11.83 2.11 19.40
CA ASN A 20 -12.90 1.13 19.24
C ASN A 20 -14.28 1.72 19.55
N GLN A 21 -14.37 2.64 20.52
CA GLN A 21 -15.61 3.36 20.81
C GLN A 21 -16.02 4.30 19.66
N ALA A 22 -15.04 4.92 19.00
CA ALA A 22 -15.27 5.81 17.86
C ALA A 22 -15.43 5.07 16.53
N TYR A 23 -15.11 3.77 16.47
CA TYR A 23 -15.12 3.01 15.23
C TYR A 23 -16.52 2.53 14.86
N TYR A 24 -16.97 2.94 13.68
CA TYR A 24 -18.19 2.45 13.05
C TYR A 24 -17.84 1.81 11.71
N PRO A 25 -18.13 0.51 11.51
CA PRO A 25 -17.97 -0.13 10.22
C PRO A 25 -18.74 0.62 9.14
N SER A 26 -18.13 0.81 7.97
CA SER A 26 -18.82 1.44 6.85
C SER A 26 -19.96 0.55 6.36
N ASN A 27 -21.17 1.12 6.24
CA ASN A 27 -22.31 0.45 5.61
C ASN A 27 -22.18 0.38 4.08
N ALA A 28 -21.19 1.08 3.49
CA ALA A 28 -20.96 1.02 2.05
C ALA A 28 -20.39 -0.35 1.70
N THR A 29 -21.02 -1.06 0.76
CA THR A 29 -20.55 -2.37 0.29
C THR A 29 -20.21 -2.35 -1.19
N GLY A 30 -19.36 -3.31 -1.59
CA GLY A 30 -18.90 -3.47 -2.97
C GLY A 30 -18.34 -2.19 -3.55
N CYS A 31 -18.78 -1.83 -4.77
CA CYS A 31 -18.21 -0.70 -5.49
C CYS A 31 -18.46 0.69 -4.86
N LYS A 32 -19.19 0.83 -3.75
CA LYS A 32 -19.38 2.15 -3.10
C LYS A 32 -18.34 2.44 -2.02
N PHE A 33 -17.63 1.42 -1.54
CA PHE A 33 -16.79 1.51 -0.35
C PHE A 33 -15.74 2.64 -0.43
N TYR A 34 -14.96 2.67 -1.51
CA TYR A 34 -13.85 3.62 -1.70
C TYR A 34 -14.19 4.84 -2.55
N VAL A 35 -15.48 5.13 -2.81
CA VAL A 35 -15.87 6.28 -3.64
C VAL A 35 -15.41 7.61 -3.03
N HIS A 36 -15.39 7.71 -1.70
CA HIS A 36 -14.93 8.89 -0.99
C HIS A 36 -13.46 9.24 -1.31
N VAL A 37 -12.57 8.24 -1.41
CA VAL A 37 -11.16 8.44 -1.79
C VAL A 37 -11.04 9.00 -3.20
N VAL A 38 -11.84 8.48 -4.14
CA VAL A 38 -11.89 9.00 -5.51
C VAL A 38 -12.38 10.45 -5.52
N ASP A 39 -13.38 10.77 -4.72
CA ASP A 39 -13.94 12.12 -4.65
C ASP A 39 -12.96 13.14 -4.06
N GLU A 40 -12.23 12.74 -3.02
CA GLU A 40 -11.17 13.56 -2.42
C GLU A 40 -10.02 13.82 -3.41
N ASP A 41 -9.58 12.80 -4.14
CA ASP A 41 -8.48 12.91 -5.09
C ASP A 41 -8.85 13.71 -6.34
N LEU A 42 -10.12 13.68 -6.75
CA LEU A 42 -10.62 14.43 -7.90
C LEU A 42 -11.06 15.85 -7.53
N LYS A 43 -11.23 16.17 -6.23
CA LYS A 43 -11.66 17.49 -5.75
C LYS A 43 -10.82 18.66 -6.29
N PRO A 44 -9.48 18.59 -6.38
CA PRO A 44 -8.69 19.69 -6.95
C PRO A 44 -9.02 20.02 -8.41
N PHE A 45 -9.70 19.11 -9.12
CA PHE A 45 -10.06 19.24 -10.53
C PHE A 45 -11.56 19.51 -10.73
N SER A 46 -12.27 19.97 -9.68
CA SER A 46 -13.72 20.26 -9.73
C SER A 46 -14.10 21.27 -10.81
N ASP A 47 -13.20 22.21 -11.08
CA ASP A 47 -13.39 23.22 -12.12
C ASP A 47 -13.20 22.62 -13.52
N GLY A 48 -12.84 21.35 -13.65
CA GLY A 48 -12.66 20.63 -14.91
C GLY A 48 -11.21 20.60 -15.41
N ILE A 49 -10.94 19.60 -16.25
CA ILE A 49 -9.62 19.25 -16.79
C ILE A 49 -9.56 19.68 -18.25
N THR A 50 -8.66 20.61 -18.56
CA THR A 50 -8.43 21.07 -19.94
C THR A 50 -7.38 20.20 -20.65
N GLN A 51 -7.38 20.23 -21.98
CA GLN A 51 -6.35 19.55 -22.78
C GLN A 51 -4.95 20.09 -22.47
N GLN A 52 -4.82 21.39 -22.19
CA GLN A 52 -3.56 22.02 -21.81
C GLN A 52 -2.99 21.46 -20.50
N MET A 53 -3.83 21.14 -19.52
CA MET A 53 -3.39 20.52 -18.27
C MET A 53 -2.77 19.14 -18.52
N ILE A 54 -3.37 18.33 -19.41
CA ILE A 54 -2.84 17.02 -19.79
C ILE A 54 -1.52 17.16 -20.54
N GLU A 55 -1.48 18.05 -21.53
CA GLU A 55 -0.27 18.33 -22.32
C GLU A 55 0.90 18.78 -21.44
N GLY A 56 0.63 19.61 -20.42
CA GLY A 56 1.64 20.09 -19.47
C GLY A 56 2.24 19.02 -18.56
N ILE A 57 1.58 17.88 -18.39
CA ILE A 57 2.06 16.77 -17.54
C ILE A 57 2.46 15.51 -18.30
N LYS A 58 2.33 15.48 -19.64
CA LYS A 58 2.51 14.26 -20.43
C LYS A 58 3.85 13.57 -20.23
N THR A 59 4.92 14.32 -19.96
CA THR A 59 6.29 13.80 -19.75
C THR A 59 6.51 13.21 -18.36
N ARG A 60 5.54 13.35 -17.45
CA ARG A 60 5.62 12.89 -16.05
C ARG A 60 5.05 11.48 -15.86
N GLY A 61 4.50 10.87 -16.90
CA GLY A 61 3.96 9.51 -16.87
C GLY A 61 3.79 8.95 -18.27
N THR A 62 2.97 7.91 -18.38
CA THR A 62 2.61 7.27 -19.65
C THR A 62 1.20 7.70 -20.02
N LYS A 63 1.02 8.28 -21.21
CA LYS A 63 -0.29 8.68 -21.72
C LYS A 63 -1.10 7.44 -22.11
N TYR A 64 -2.36 7.43 -21.72
CA TYR A 64 -3.36 6.46 -22.13
C TYR A 64 -4.59 7.19 -22.70
N GLN A 65 -5.20 6.58 -23.71
CA GLN A 65 -6.51 6.97 -24.22
C GLN A 65 -7.44 5.76 -24.25
N ILE A 66 -8.70 5.98 -23.88
CA ILE A 66 -9.80 5.06 -24.23
C ILE A 66 -10.63 5.80 -25.26
N ILE A 67 -10.76 5.24 -26.46
CA ILE A 67 -11.53 5.84 -27.57
C ILE A 67 -12.40 4.75 -28.21
N ASN A 68 -13.71 4.97 -28.26
CA ASN A 68 -14.67 4.03 -28.84
C ASN A 68 -14.53 2.60 -28.26
N GLY A 69 -14.33 2.50 -26.95
CA GLY A 69 -14.20 1.21 -26.25
C GLY A 69 -12.88 0.47 -26.47
N ARG A 70 -11.86 1.13 -27.05
CA ARG A 70 -10.51 0.56 -27.29
C ARG A 70 -9.47 1.29 -26.47
N LEU A 71 -8.42 0.58 -26.04
CA LEU A 71 -7.33 1.11 -25.21
C LEU A 71 -6.12 1.45 -26.08
N TYR A 72 -5.57 2.65 -25.89
CA TYR A 72 -4.36 3.11 -26.54
C TYR A 72 -3.38 3.68 -25.52
N ARG A 73 -2.08 3.61 -25.82
CA ARG A 73 -1.02 4.07 -24.94
C ARG A 73 0.16 4.63 -25.74
N ASP A 74 0.98 5.48 -25.11
CA ASP A 74 2.31 5.79 -25.62
C ASP A 74 3.08 4.51 -25.98
N LYS A 75 3.89 4.58 -27.04
CA LYS A 75 4.78 3.49 -27.46
C LYS A 75 5.68 3.07 -26.31
N ASP A 76 6.30 4.04 -25.65
CA ASP A 76 7.21 3.81 -24.55
C ASP A 76 6.48 3.75 -23.22
N CYS A 77 6.70 2.67 -22.47
CA CYS A 77 6.39 2.60 -21.05
C CYS A 77 7.68 2.38 -20.27
N MET A 78 7.95 3.28 -19.32
CA MET A 78 9.17 3.24 -18.52
C MET A 78 9.38 1.92 -17.79
N PHE A 79 8.29 1.31 -17.32
CA PHE A 79 8.30 0.02 -16.65
C PHE A 79 7.26 -0.90 -17.30
N PRO A 80 7.62 -1.65 -18.35
CA PRO A 80 6.68 -2.41 -19.16
C PRO A 80 5.76 -3.34 -18.33
N SER A 81 6.30 -4.10 -17.38
CA SER A 81 5.50 -4.98 -16.51
C SER A 81 4.51 -4.22 -15.62
N ARG A 82 4.81 -2.97 -15.23
CA ARG A 82 3.88 -2.13 -14.47
C ARG A 82 2.73 -1.66 -15.36
N CYS A 83 3.02 -1.28 -16.60
CA CYS A 83 1.98 -0.98 -17.59
C CYS A 83 1.09 -2.20 -17.84
N SER A 84 1.64 -3.39 -18.04
CA SER A 84 0.83 -4.61 -18.22
C SER A 84 -0.08 -4.92 -17.03
N GLY A 85 0.39 -4.68 -15.80
CA GLY A 85 -0.44 -4.74 -14.58
C GLY A 85 -1.61 -3.77 -14.56
N ILE A 86 -1.43 -2.53 -15.07
CA ILE A 86 -2.48 -1.53 -15.20
C ILE A 86 -3.45 -1.91 -16.34
N GLU A 87 -2.91 -2.28 -17.49
CA GLU A 87 -3.64 -2.65 -18.71
C GLU A 87 -4.57 -3.85 -18.48
N TYR A 88 -4.23 -4.78 -17.58
CA TYR A 88 -5.15 -5.84 -17.15
C TYR A 88 -6.48 -5.29 -16.62
N PHE A 89 -6.43 -4.25 -15.78
CA PHE A 89 -7.65 -3.63 -15.22
C PHE A 89 -8.35 -2.75 -16.25
N LEU A 90 -7.60 -1.98 -17.04
CA LEU A 90 -8.18 -1.09 -18.07
C LEU A 90 -8.92 -1.91 -19.14
N ARG A 91 -8.33 -2.98 -19.67
CA ARG A 91 -8.97 -3.84 -20.70
C ARG A 91 -10.27 -4.50 -20.21
N LYS A 92 -10.40 -4.79 -18.92
CA LYS A 92 -11.68 -5.30 -18.36
C LYS A 92 -12.79 -4.25 -18.33
N LEU A 93 -12.43 -2.97 -18.45
CA LEU A 93 -13.33 -1.85 -18.26
C LEU A 93 -13.59 -1.05 -19.54
N VAL A 94 -12.71 -1.10 -20.54
CA VAL A 94 -12.77 -0.20 -21.72
C VAL A 94 -14.12 -0.17 -22.44
N SER A 95 -14.81 -1.31 -22.58
CA SER A 95 -16.13 -1.38 -23.22
C SER A 95 -17.25 -0.71 -22.42
N LYS A 96 -17.01 -0.36 -21.15
CA LYS A 96 -17.97 0.25 -20.22
C LYS A 96 -17.57 1.67 -19.80
N LEU A 97 -16.47 2.19 -20.35
CA LEU A 97 -15.95 3.52 -20.04
C LEU A 97 -16.25 4.48 -21.20
N PRO A 98 -16.52 5.76 -20.91
CA PRO A 98 -16.58 6.79 -21.94
C PRO A 98 -15.17 7.04 -22.53
N ASP A 99 -15.12 7.77 -23.63
CA ASP A 99 -13.86 8.28 -24.16
C ASP A 99 -13.15 9.11 -23.08
N LEU A 100 -11.87 8.82 -22.81
CA LEU A 100 -11.05 9.56 -21.86
C LEU A 100 -9.58 9.57 -22.29
N GLU A 101 -8.85 10.60 -21.87
CA GLU A 101 -7.41 10.73 -22.00
C GLU A 101 -6.83 11.00 -20.61
N CYS A 102 -5.81 10.25 -20.20
CA CYS A 102 -5.14 10.42 -18.91
C CYS A 102 -3.64 10.13 -18.98
N VAL A 103 -2.89 10.57 -17.97
CA VAL A 103 -1.47 10.30 -17.81
C VAL A 103 -1.28 9.49 -16.53
N ILE A 104 -0.71 8.29 -16.65
CA ILE A 104 -0.48 7.38 -15.53
C ILE A 104 1.01 7.28 -15.26
N ASN A 105 1.43 7.74 -14.07
CA ASN A 105 2.77 7.57 -13.57
C ASN A 105 2.99 6.11 -13.11
N THR A 106 4.01 5.48 -13.68
CA THR A 106 4.44 4.12 -13.34
C THR A 106 5.69 4.09 -12.47
N ARG A 107 6.25 5.24 -12.07
CA ARG A 107 7.35 5.34 -11.10
C ARG A 107 6.83 5.16 -9.68
N ASP A 108 7.76 4.98 -8.74
CA ASP A 108 7.40 4.86 -7.32
C ASP A 108 6.90 6.18 -6.73
N TRP A 109 7.56 7.30 -7.07
CA TRP A 109 7.33 8.61 -6.47
C TRP A 109 6.23 9.41 -7.20
N PRO A 110 5.33 10.12 -6.48
CA PRO A 110 4.32 11.02 -7.07
C PRO A 110 4.93 12.24 -7.77
N GLN A 111 4.18 12.94 -8.62
CA GLN A 111 4.74 13.90 -9.58
C GLN A 111 4.22 15.34 -9.44
N ILE A 112 3.10 15.57 -8.74
CA ILE A 112 2.44 16.87 -8.64
C ILE A 112 2.49 17.37 -7.19
N TYR A 113 3.68 17.81 -6.78
CA TYR A 113 3.89 18.43 -5.48
C TYR A 113 3.20 19.80 -5.41
N LYS A 114 2.41 20.04 -4.35
CA LYS A 114 1.61 21.26 -4.17
C LYS A 114 2.44 22.55 -4.15
N GLY A 115 3.72 22.48 -3.79
CA GLY A 115 4.61 23.65 -3.68
C GLY A 115 5.40 24.01 -4.94
N HIS A 116 5.32 23.24 -6.05
CA HIS A 116 6.23 23.40 -7.20
C HIS A 116 5.61 24.04 -8.46
N GLY A 117 4.42 24.64 -8.34
CA GLY A 117 3.76 25.40 -9.42
C GLY A 117 3.24 24.58 -10.61
N VAL A 118 3.63 23.31 -10.74
CA VAL A 118 3.08 22.38 -11.75
C VAL A 118 1.78 21.79 -11.23
N PHE A 119 0.72 21.88 -12.02
CA PHE A 119 -0.60 21.33 -11.70
C PHE A 119 -1.19 20.59 -12.90
N GLY A 120 -1.73 19.39 -12.65
CA GLY A 120 -2.38 18.58 -13.66
C GLY A 120 -2.80 17.22 -13.09
N PRO A 121 -3.71 16.51 -13.76
CA PRO A 121 -4.31 15.31 -13.19
C PRO A 121 -3.53 14.05 -13.57
N ILE A 122 -2.43 13.81 -12.86
CA ILE A 122 -1.65 12.59 -13.01
C ILE A 122 -2.12 11.51 -12.05
N PHE A 123 -2.08 10.26 -12.49
CA PHE A 123 -2.40 9.11 -11.67
C PHE A 123 -1.10 8.50 -11.12
N SER A 124 -0.97 8.38 -9.79
CA SER A 124 0.16 7.72 -9.13
C SER A 124 -0.36 6.72 -8.10
N PHE A 125 0.29 5.58 -7.89
CA PHE A 125 -0.27 4.57 -6.97
C PHE A 125 -0.20 4.99 -5.49
N SER A 126 0.77 5.84 -5.15
CA SER A 126 1.03 6.29 -3.79
C SER A 126 1.35 7.79 -3.72
N LYS A 127 0.94 8.42 -2.63
CA LYS A 127 1.20 9.83 -2.34
C LYS A 127 1.17 10.12 -0.84
N THR A 128 1.58 11.35 -0.49
CA THR A 128 1.28 11.99 0.80
C THR A 128 0.24 13.11 0.60
N LYS A 129 -0.15 13.78 1.69
CA LYS A 129 -1.01 14.97 1.65
C LYS A 129 -0.42 16.14 0.84
N ASP A 130 0.89 16.12 0.55
CA ASP A 130 1.57 17.21 -0.14
C ASP A 130 1.51 17.12 -1.66
N TYR A 131 0.88 16.07 -2.19
CA TYR A 131 0.76 15.82 -3.63
C TYR A 131 -0.70 15.85 -4.08
N ASN A 132 -0.91 16.38 -5.28
CA ASN A 132 -2.21 16.40 -5.97
C ASN A 132 -2.40 15.20 -6.92
N ASP A 133 -1.46 14.26 -6.96
CA ASP A 133 -1.62 13.01 -7.71
C ASP A 133 -2.92 12.29 -7.33
N ILE A 134 -3.56 11.68 -8.31
CA ILE A 134 -4.78 10.90 -8.13
C ILE A 134 -4.38 9.44 -7.88
N MET A 135 -4.79 8.86 -6.76
CA MET A 135 -4.43 7.49 -6.44
C MET A 135 -5.13 6.50 -7.37
N TYR A 136 -4.40 5.46 -7.76
CA TYR A 136 -4.96 4.30 -8.43
C TYR A 136 -4.49 2.99 -7.78
N PRO A 137 -5.26 1.89 -7.91
CA PRO A 137 -4.82 0.59 -7.41
C PRO A 137 -3.58 0.11 -8.14
N VAL A 138 -2.48 -0.04 -7.41
CA VAL A 138 -1.15 -0.32 -7.98
C VAL A 138 -1.14 -1.53 -8.93
N TRP A 139 -0.30 -1.46 -9.96
CA TRP A 139 -0.09 -2.55 -10.94
C TRP A 139 0.08 -3.94 -10.30
N ALA A 140 0.75 -4.00 -9.14
CA ALA A 140 1.06 -5.23 -8.40
C ALA A 140 -0.17 -5.97 -7.84
N PHE A 141 -1.38 -5.43 -7.96
CA PHE A 141 -2.60 -6.25 -7.80
C PHE A 141 -2.71 -7.35 -8.88
N TRP A 142 -2.06 -7.16 -10.04
CA TRP A 142 -1.96 -8.16 -11.11
C TRP A 142 -0.52 -8.59 -11.40
N GLU A 143 0.41 -7.66 -11.64
CA GLU A 143 1.83 -7.95 -11.92
C GLU A 143 2.70 -6.69 -11.89
N GLY A 144 4.02 -6.84 -12.09
CA GLY A 144 4.96 -5.71 -12.14
C GLY A 144 5.40 -5.18 -10.78
N GLY A 145 5.10 -5.89 -9.69
CA GLY A 145 5.73 -5.64 -8.39
C GLY A 145 7.21 -6.01 -8.38
N PRO A 146 7.92 -5.82 -7.25
CA PRO A 146 9.35 -6.12 -7.14
C PRO A 146 9.65 -7.57 -7.49
N ALA A 147 10.63 -7.78 -8.37
CA ALA A 147 11.17 -9.10 -8.69
C ALA A 147 12.23 -9.49 -7.66
N ILE A 148 12.00 -10.61 -6.99
CA ILE A 148 12.87 -11.18 -5.96
C ILE A 148 13.05 -12.68 -6.25
N SER A 149 13.94 -13.36 -5.54
CA SER A 149 14.23 -14.79 -5.76
C SER A 149 12.96 -15.67 -5.64
N LEU A 150 12.08 -15.34 -4.68
CA LEU A 150 10.79 -16.02 -4.50
C LEU A 150 9.73 -15.66 -5.55
N TYR A 151 9.88 -14.52 -6.24
CA TYR A 151 8.95 -14.00 -7.25
C TYR A 151 9.73 -13.46 -8.45
N PRO A 152 10.33 -14.33 -9.27
CA PRO A 152 11.20 -13.90 -10.37
C PRO A 152 10.45 -13.08 -11.44
N GLY A 153 9.14 -13.32 -11.61
CA GLY A 153 8.26 -12.52 -12.47
C GLY A 153 7.72 -11.22 -11.85
N GLY A 154 8.15 -10.88 -10.63
CA GLY A 154 7.62 -9.77 -9.85
C GLY A 154 6.39 -10.16 -9.01
N ILE A 155 6.29 -9.59 -7.81
CA ILE A 155 5.11 -9.75 -6.95
C ILE A 155 3.86 -9.28 -7.71
N GLY A 156 2.81 -10.09 -7.71
CA GLY A 156 1.59 -9.88 -8.49
C GLY A 156 0.45 -10.77 -8.02
N LYS A 157 -0.54 -11.01 -8.88
CA LYS A 157 -1.63 -11.98 -8.70
C LYS A 157 -2.23 -11.95 -7.30
N TRP A 158 -2.72 -10.78 -6.89
CA TRP A 158 -3.20 -10.55 -5.53
C TRP A 158 -4.27 -11.55 -5.06
N ASN A 159 -5.13 -12.04 -5.95
CA ASN A 159 -6.11 -13.07 -5.60
C ASN A 159 -5.45 -14.38 -5.14
N ASP A 160 -4.35 -14.78 -5.78
CA ASP A 160 -3.66 -16.03 -5.47
C ASP A 160 -2.94 -15.90 -4.12
N HIS A 161 -2.26 -14.76 -3.89
CA HIS A 161 -1.72 -14.43 -2.58
C HIS A 161 -2.79 -14.39 -1.50
N ARG A 162 -3.96 -13.81 -1.78
CA ARG A 162 -5.07 -13.77 -0.82
C ARG A 162 -5.46 -15.16 -0.36
N LEU A 163 -5.65 -16.08 -1.31
CA LEU A 163 -6.06 -17.45 -1.00
C LEU A 163 -4.95 -18.20 -0.26
N LEU A 164 -3.71 -18.16 -0.76
CA LEU A 164 -2.58 -18.88 -0.16
C LEU A 164 -2.29 -18.41 1.27
N ILE A 165 -2.20 -17.10 1.50
CA ILE A 165 -1.90 -16.54 2.81
C ILE A 165 -3.07 -16.82 3.77
N ALA A 166 -4.31 -16.65 3.33
CA ALA A 166 -5.48 -16.91 4.18
C ALA A 166 -5.62 -18.40 4.54
N THR A 167 -5.27 -19.33 3.65
CA THR A 167 -5.22 -20.76 3.96
C THR A 167 -4.27 -21.02 5.12
N VAL A 168 -3.04 -20.50 5.06
CA VAL A 168 -2.05 -20.64 6.14
C VAL A 168 -2.50 -19.95 7.43
N ALA A 169 -3.06 -18.75 7.31
CA ALA A 169 -3.55 -17.98 8.46
C ALA A 169 -4.72 -18.67 9.17
N ASN A 170 -5.60 -19.36 8.43
CA ASN A 170 -6.73 -20.09 9.00
C ASN A 170 -6.34 -21.45 9.56
N SER A 171 -5.25 -22.06 9.08
CA SER A 171 -4.74 -23.31 9.64
C SER A 171 -3.79 -23.14 10.82
N THR A 172 -3.39 -21.91 11.14
CA THR A 172 -2.44 -21.59 12.23
C THR A 172 -3.17 -20.87 13.36
N SER A 173 -3.27 -21.49 14.55
CA SER A 173 -3.88 -20.84 15.71
C SER A 173 -3.06 -19.62 16.15
N TRP A 174 -3.71 -18.60 16.72
CA TRP A 174 -3.03 -17.45 17.32
C TRP A 174 -1.99 -17.88 18.37
N ASN A 175 -2.31 -18.90 19.16
CA ASN A 175 -1.44 -19.41 20.23
C ASN A 175 -0.23 -20.19 19.72
N ASP A 176 -0.30 -20.71 18.48
CA ASP A 176 0.80 -21.45 17.86
C ASP A 176 1.82 -20.52 17.17
N LYS A 177 1.48 -19.23 17.01
CA LYS A 177 2.38 -18.23 16.43
C LYS A 177 3.48 -17.87 17.43
N LEU A 178 4.69 -17.70 16.91
CA LEU A 178 5.86 -17.24 17.66
C LEU A 178 5.59 -15.86 18.26
N ASN A 179 5.85 -15.73 19.56
CA ASN A 179 5.67 -14.51 20.33
C ASN A 179 6.80 -13.47 20.11
N VAL A 180 7.18 -13.27 18.84
CA VAL A 180 8.35 -12.47 18.41
C VAL A 180 7.91 -11.50 17.32
N ALA A 181 8.41 -10.28 17.36
CA ALA A 181 8.20 -9.32 16.29
C ALA A 181 9.07 -9.59 15.07
N PHE A 182 8.51 -9.48 13.87
CA PHE A 182 9.16 -9.93 12.67
C PHE A 182 9.15 -8.89 11.53
N PHE A 183 10.28 -8.82 10.83
CA PHE A 183 10.44 -8.08 9.59
C PHE A 183 11.49 -8.74 8.69
N ARG A 184 11.18 -8.88 7.39
CA ARG A 184 12.18 -9.25 6.38
C ARG A 184 12.03 -8.44 5.10
N GLY A 185 13.01 -7.60 4.80
CA GLY A 185 13.05 -6.81 3.58
C GLY A 185 14.28 -5.91 3.50
N SER A 186 14.50 -5.21 2.39
CA SER A 186 15.69 -4.38 2.18
C SER A 186 15.61 -2.99 2.82
N ARG A 187 16.73 -2.27 2.91
CA ARG A 187 16.80 -0.91 3.48
C ARG A 187 16.41 0.18 2.47
N THR A 188 15.11 0.29 2.16
CA THR A 188 14.58 1.32 1.24
C THR A 188 14.17 2.62 1.93
N SER A 189 14.19 2.65 3.27
CA SER A 189 14.07 3.86 4.12
C SER A 189 14.82 3.58 5.42
N SER A 190 15.50 4.60 5.96
CA SER A 190 16.17 4.54 7.26
C SER A 190 15.20 4.43 8.45
N GLU A 191 13.91 4.71 8.26
CA GLU A 191 12.87 4.49 9.29
C GLU A 191 12.78 3.01 9.74
N ARG A 192 13.34 2.09 8.96
CA ARG A 192 13.42 0.66 9.29
C ARG A 192 14.58 0.33 10.25
N ASP A 193 15.56 1.21 10.36
CA ASP A 193 16.80 0.96 11.12
C ASP A 193 16.56 0.67 12.60
N PRO A 194 15.70 1.42 13.33
CA PRO A 194 15.48 1.16 14.75
C PRO A 194 15.05 -0.27 15.05
N LEU A 195 14.13 -0.84 14.24
CA LEU A 195 13.67 -2.21 14.46
C LEU A 195 14.78 -3.25 14.21
N VAL A 196 15.58 -3.07 13.15
CA VAL A 196 16.70 -3.97 12.85
C VAL A 196 17.77 -3.89 13.92
N LEU A 197 18.08 -2.69 14.42
CA LEU A 197 19.03 -2.49 15.51
C LEU A 197 18.49 -3.05 16.84
N LEU A 198 17.19 -2.96 17.09
CA LEU A 198 16.53 -3.60 18.24
C LEU A 198 16.62 -5.12 18.15
N SER A 199 16.45 -5.71 16.97
CA SER A 199 16.60 -7.16 16.76
C SER A 199 18.02 -7.66 17.05
N ARG A 200 19.04 -6.86 16.70
CA ARG A 200 20.44 -7.19 17.03
C ARG A 200 20.73 -7.13 18.53
N GLU A 201 20.06 -6.23 19.25
CA GLU A 201 20.21 -6.05 20.69
C GLU A 201 19.40 -7.09 21.48
N ASN A 202 18.20 -7.43 21.02
CA ASN A 202 17.29 -8.34 21.69
C ASN A 202 16.58 -9.26 20.67
N PRO A 203 17.25 -10.33 20.22
CA PRO A 203 16.72 -11.25 19.21
C PRO A 203 15.55 -12.10 19.71
N GLU A 204 15.37 -12.24 21.04
CA GLU A 204 14.22 -12.93 21.62
C GLU A 204 12.93 -12.09 21.50
N LEU A 205 13.05 -10.76 21.45
CA LEU A 205 11.92 -9.85 21.26
C LEU A 205 11.61 -9.60 19.78
N VAL A 206 12.65 -9.45 18.95
CA VAL A 206 12.52 -9.05 17.54
C VAL A 206 13.46 -9.84 16.63
N ASP A 207 12.91 -10.40 15.56
CA ASP A 207 13.61 -10.99 14.41
C ASP A 207 13.41 -10.10 13.17
N ALA A 208 14.28 -9.09 13.03
CA ALA A 208 14.25 -8.12 11.93
C ALA A 208 15.63 -7.97 11.31
N GLN A 209 15.78 -8.34 10.03
CA GLN A 209 17.05 -8.16 9.32
C GLN A 209 16.83 -7.68 7.88
N TYR A 210 17.86 -7.04 7.35
CA TYR A 210 17.87 -6.51 5.99
C TYR A 210 18.20 -7.58 4.95
N THR A 211 17.39 -7.64 3.90
CA THR A 211 17.70 -8.38 2.67
C THR A 211 18.40 -7.46 1.66
N LYS A 212 18.97 -8.05 0.60
CA LYS A 212 19.51 -7.29 -0.54
C LYS A 212 18.40 -6.92 -1.52
N ASN A 213 18.48 -5.73 -2.13
CA ASN A 213 17.67 -5.36 -3.29
C ASN A 213 18.57 -5.08 -4.50
N GLN A 214 17.96 -4.84 -5.67
CA GLN A 214 18.67 -4.62 -6.93
C GLN A 214 19.52 -3.33 -6.95
N ALA A 215 19.27 -2.38 -6.04
CA ALA A 215 19.97 -1.11 -5.93
C ALA A 215 21.06 -1.10 -4.84
N TRP A 216 21.41 -2.26 -4.27
CA TRP A 216 22.45 -2.39 -3.26
C TRP A 216 23.81 -1.95 -3.80
N LYS A 217 24.50 -1.10 -3.05
CA LYS A 217 25.81 -0.51 -3.42
C LYS A 217 26.92 -0.87 -2.45
N SER A 218 26.61 -1.05 -1.16
CA SER A 218 27.61 -1.32 -0.14
C SER A 218 27.03 -1.99 1.10
N ASP A 219 27.88 -2.46 2.00
CA ASP A 219 27.47 -3.05 3.29
C ASP A 219 26.67 -2.07 4.17
N ALA A 220 26.75 -0.76 3.93
CA ALA A 220 25.90 0.22 4.61
C ALA A 220 24.39 0.00 4.33
N ASP A 221 24.03 -0.60 3.19
CA ASP A 221 22.65 -0.90 2.83
C ASP A 221 22.05 -2.04 3.66
N THR A 222 22.86 -2.77 4.42
CA THR A 222 22.44 -3.78 5.39
C THR A 222 22.94 -3.46 6.81
N LEU A 223 23.33 -2.20 7.06
CA LEU A 223 23.94 -1.75 8.30
C LEU A 223 25.11 -2.66 8.74
N HIS A 224 25.99 -2.97 7.79
CA HIS A 224 27.21 -3.76 7.97
C HIS A 224 27.00 -5.20 8.49
N ALA A 225 25.81 -5.78 8.27
CA ALA A 225 25.55 -7.20 8.49
C ALA A 225 25.40 -7.94 7.15
N PRO A 226 25.69 -9.26 7.10
CA PRO A 226 25.38 -10.06 5.92
C PRO A 226 23.90 -9.95 5.52
N PRO A 227 23.58 -9.84 4.22
CA PRO A 227 22.20 -9.77 3.78
C PRO A 227 21.45 -11.06 4.14
N ALA A 228 20.30 -10.92 4.79
CA ALA A 228 19.44 -12.06 5.09
C ALA A 228 18.76 -12.59 3.83
N ALA A 229 18.39 -13.87 3.87
CA ALA A 229 17.56 -14.49 2.86
C ALA A 229 16.15 -13.86 2.82
N GLU A 230 15.51 -13.94 1.66
CA GLU A 230 14.11 -13.62 1.50
C GLU A 230 13.24 -14.63 2.28
N VAL A 231 12.10 -14.17 2.78
CA VAL A 231 11.12 -15.00 3.49
C VAL A 231 9.77 -14.80 2.81
N SER A 232 9.07 -15.91 2.53
CA SER A 232 7.79 -15.87 1.82
C SER A 232 6.71 -15.18 2.65
N PHE A 233 5.64 -14.66 2.02
CA PHE A 233 4.53 -14.07 2.78
C PHE A 233 3.84 -15.09 3.69
N ASN A 234 3.78 -16.36 3.28
CA ASN A 234 3.21 -17.44 4.09
C ASN A 234 4.03 -17.66 5.37
N ASP A 235 5.35 -17.63 5.25
CA ASP A 235 6.25 -17.82 6.40
C ASP A 235 6.25 -16.63 7.37
N HIS A 236 5.74 -15.46 6.96
CA HIS A 236 5.50 -14.38 7.92
C HIS A 236 4.37 -14.75 8.89
N CYS A 237 3.41 -15.59 8.47
CA CYS A 237 2.24 -15.90 9.27
C CYS A 237 2.53 -16.77 10.51
N LYS A 238 3.76 -17.27 10.67
CA LYS A 238 4.19 -17.95 11.90
C LYS A 238 4.49 -17.01 13.05
N TYR A 239 4.59 -15.69 12.83
CA TYR A 239 4.90 -14.71 13.88
C TYR A 239 3.64 -13.95 14.31
N LYS A 240 3.51 -13.65 15.61
CA LYS A 240 2.39 -12.85 16.13
C LYS A 240 2.44 -11.40 15.67
N TYR A 241 3.62 -10.78 15.60
CA TYR A 241 3.76 -9.34 15.42
C TYR A 241 4.54 -9.03 14.14
N LEU A 242 3.91 -8.36 13.17
CA LEU A 242 4.49 -8.09 11.84
C LEU A 242 4.64 -6.59 11.62
N PHE A 243 5.86 -6.13 11.28
CA PHE A 243 6.09 -4.71 11.03
C PHE A 243 5.96 -4.34 9.54
N ASN A 244 5.23 -3.26 9.29
CA ASN A 244 5.17 -2.56 8.01
C ASN A 244 5.82 -1.18 8.12
N PHE A 245 6.57 -0.81 7.08
CA PHE A 245 7.21 0.49 6.92
C PHE A 245 6.99 0.97 5.50
N ARG A 246 7.07 2.29 5.28
CA ARG A 246 7.30 2.83 3.93
C ARG A 246 8.63 2.33 3.35
N GLY A 247 8.72 2.37 2.03
CA GLY A 247 9.96 2.20 1.28
C GLY A 247 10.36 3.51 0.62
N VAL A 248 10.50 3.51 -0.71
CA VAL A 248 10.56 4.76 -1.48
C VAL A 248 9.26 5.55 -1.29
N THR A 249 8.11 4.87 -1.34
CA THR A 249 6.76 5.39 -1.03
C THR A 249 5.99 4.34 -0.19
N ALA A 250 4.67 4.21 -0.31
CA ALA A 250 3.93 3.14 0.35
C ALA A 250 4.45 1.74 -0.08
N SER A 251 4.42 0.79 0.85
CA SER A 251 4.99 -0.55 0.65
C SER A 251 3.92 -1.59 0.38
N PHE A 252 4.12 -2.37 -0.69
CA PHE A 252 3.20 -3.46 -1.05
C PHE A 252 3.06 -4.54 0.02
N ARG A 253 4.00 -4.63 0.98
CA ARG A 253 3.97 -5.57 2.11
C ARG A 253 2.68 -5.47 2.92
N PHE A 254 2.16 -4.25 3.15
CA PHE A 254 1.14 -3.99 4.16
C PHE A 254 -0.10 -4.87 3.99
N LYS A 255 -0.69 -4.89 2.79
CA LYS A 255 -1.87 -5.71 2.48
C LYS A 255 -1.63 -7.22 2.65
N HIS A 256 -0.42 -7.71 2.38
CA HIS A 256 -0.11 -9.14 2.48
C HIS A 256 -0.04 -9.61 3.92
N ILE A 257 0.67 -8.86 4.79
CA ILE A 257 0.87 -9.28 6.18
C ILE A 257 -0.39 -9.16 7.04
N LEU A 258 -1.32 -8.27 6.69
CA LEU A 258 -2.64 -8.20 7.34
C LEU A 258 -3.46 -9.48 7.12
N LEU A 259 -3.20 -10.25 6.06
CA LEU A 259 -3.88 -11.53 5.82
C LEU A 259 -3.34 -12.69 6.67
N CYS A 260 -2.27 -12.50 7.45
CA CYS A 260 -1.70 -13.56 8.26
C CYS A 260 -2.48 -13.87 9.55
N LYS A 261 -3.53 -13.11 9.90
CA LYS A 261 -4.09 -13.09 11.27
C LYS A 261 -3.00 -12.87 12.33
N SER A 262 -2.05 -12.01 12.00
CA SER A 262 -0.97 -11.55 12.87
C SER A 262 -1.18 -10.06 13.11
N LEU A 263 -0.82 -9.57 14.29
CA LEU A 263 -0.94 -8.16 14.61
C LEU A 263 0.07 -7.34 13.81
N VAL A 264 -0.42 -6.38 13.04
CA VAL A 264 0.45 -5.53 12.23
C VAL A 264 0.79 -4.23 12.97
N PHE A 265 2.07 -3.89 13.01
CA PHE A 265 2.58 -2.58 13.41
C PHE A 265 2.86 -1.77 12.15
N HIS A 266 2.14 -0.67 11.92
CA HIS A 266 2.36 0.19 10.77
C HIS A 266 3.10 1.46 11.19
N VAL A 267 4.33 1.60 10.69
CA VAL A 267 5.22 2.74 10.97
C VAL A 267 5.00 3.85 9.94
N GLY A 268 4.74 5.06 10.45
CA GLY A 268 4.39 6.25 9.70
C GLY A 268 2.93 6.27 9.22
N ASP A 269 2.42 7.47 8.96
CA ASP A 269 1.04 7.73 8.51
C ASP A 269 0.97 8.60 7.22
N GLU A 270 2.12 9.01 6.68
CA GLU A 270 2.17 9.94 5.55
C GLU A 270 1.89 9.28 4.19
N TRP A 271 2.45 8.09 3.96
CA TRP A 271 2.44 7.44 2.64
C TRP A 271 1.26 6.51 2.48
N LEU A 272 0.44 6.80 1.48
CA LEU A 272 -0.85 6.15 1.27
C LEU A 272 -0.85 5.28 0.00
N GLU A 273 -1.60 4.19 0.02
CA GLU A 273 -2.29 3.65 -1.16
C GLU A 273 -3.80 3.90 -0.99
N PHE A 274 -4.58 3.73 -2.06
CA PHE A 274 -6.00 4.11 -2.10
C PHE A 274 -6.88 3.53 -0.96
N PHE A 275 -6.51 2.39 -0.38
CA PHE A 275 -7.29 1.73 0.66
C PHE A 275 -6.87 2.10 2.09
N TYR A 276 -5.73 2.80 2.26
CA TYR A 276 -5.10 3.03 3.56
C TYR A 276 -6.00 3.84 4.49
N GLY A 277 -6.66 4.88 3.99
CA GLY A 277 -7.52 5.75 4.80
C GLY A 277 -8.72 5.03 5.45
N SER A 278 -9.07 3.84 4.98
CA SER A 278 -10.13 3.00 5.55
C SER A 278 -9.61 1.99 6.59
N LEU A 279 -8.29 1.73 6.63
CA LEU A 279 -7.66 1.02 7.75
C LEU A 279 -7.50 2.00 8.92
N LYS A 280 -7.97 1.63 10.11
CA LYS A 280 -8.06 2.54 11.25
C LYS A 280 -7.05 2.12 12.31
N PRO A 281 -6.22 3.05 12.82
CA PRO A 281 -5.25 2.77 13.86
C PRO A 281 -5.97 2.25 15.12
N TRP A 282 -5.33 1.32 15.83
CA TRP A 282 -5.84 0.62 17.01
C TRP A 282 -7.10 -0.24 16.80
N VAL A 283 -7.72 -0.20 15.62
CA VAL A 283 -8.81 -1.10 15.22
C VAL A 283 -8.27 -2.21 14.32
N HIS A 284 -7.53 -1.85 13.27
CA HIS A 284 -7.04 -2.78 12.24
C HIS A 284 -5.53 -3.05 12.34
N TYR A 285 -4.76 -2.21 13.04
CA TYR A 285 -3.31 -2.31 13.21
C TYR A 285 -2.83 -1.41 14.37
N ILE A 286 -1.61 -1.61 14.87
CA ILE A 286 -0.95 -0.71 15.83
C ILE A 286 -0.22 0.40 15.06
N PRO A 287 -0.58 1.69 15.21
CA PRO A 287 0.18 2.78 14.61
C PRO A 287 1.51 2.99 15.36
N VAL A 288 2.57 3.27 14.62
CA VAL A 288 3.89 3.61 15.15
C VAL A 288 4.36 4.89 14.47
N GLU A 289 4.86 5.84 15.24
CA GLU A 289 5.36 7.11 14.70
C GLU A 289 6.58 6.88 13.79
N ALA A 290 6.73 7.69 12.73
CA ALA A 290 7.82 7.52 11.75
C ALA A 290 9.22 7.70 12.38
N ASN A 291 9.33 8.56 13.40
CA ASN A 291 10.56 8.81 14.16
C ASN A 291 10.68 7.93 15.43
N ALA A 292 9.84 6.90 15.58
CA ALA A 292 9.89 6.01 16.75
C ALA A 292 11.27 5.37 16.88
N ASN A 293 11.85 5.46 18.08
CA ASN A 293 13.12 4.85 18.39
C ASN A 293 12.95 3.40 18.86
N LYS A 294 14.08 2.73 19.16
CA LYS A 294 14.09 1.34 19.66
C LYS A 294 13.24 1.14 20.92
N GLU A 295 13.27 2.10 21.85
CA GLU A 295 12.54 1.98 23.11
C GLU A 295 11.03 2.11 22.90
N THR A 296 10.58 3.04 22.06
CA THR A 296 9.16 3.15 21.68
C THR A 296 8.65 1.86 21.05
N MET A 297 9.41 1.28 20.11
CA MET A 297 9.03 -0.01 19.48
C MET A 297 9.02 -1.15 20.50
N ARG A 298 10.00 -1.20 21.40
CA ARG A 298 10.08 -2.20 22.48
C ARG A 298 8.88 -2.12 23.42
N LEU A 299 8.50 -0.93 23.85
CA LEU A 299 7.35 -0.72 24.75
C LEU A 299 6.03 -1.14 24.08
N LEU A 300 5.84 -0.80 22.80
CA LEU A 300 4.66 -1.23 22.05
C LEU A 300 4.57 -2.76 21.88
N ILE A 301 5.71 -3.43 21.63
CA ILE A 301 5.75 -4.90 21.53
C ILE A 301 5.42 -5.51 22.90
N LYS A 302 6.01 -5.02 23.99
CA LYS A 302 5.72 -5.52 25.35
C LYS A 302 4.27 -5.29 25.75
N PHE A 303 3.70 -4.13 25.41
CA PHE A 303 2.29 -3.84 25.66
C PHE A 303 1.37 -4.90 25.07
N VAL A 304 1.57 -5.28 23.80
CA VAL A 304 0.72 -6.28 23.13
C VAL A 304 1.00 -7.71 23.59
N GLN A 305 2.20 -7.99 24.10
CA GLN A 305 2.53 -9.27 24.74
C GLN A 305 1.82 -9.44 26.09
N GLU A 306 1.69 -8.35 26.85
CA GLU A 306 0.98 -8.34 28.15
C GLU A 306 -0.55 -8.21 27.98
N ASN A 307 -1.01 -7.81 26.79
CA ASN A 307 -2.43 -7.65 26.44
C ASN A 307 -2.78 -8.49 25.20
N ASP A 308 -2.52 -9.80 25.28
CA ASP A 308 -2.61 -10.71 24.12
C ASP A 308 -4.01 -10.77 23.49
N ASP A 309 -5.08 -10.62 24.28
CA ASP A 309 -6.45 -10.56 23.76
C ASP A 309 -6.72 -9.31 22.91
N ILE A 310 -6.18 -8.15 23.31
CA ILE A 310 -6.22 -6.92 22.52
C ILE A 310 -5.44 -7.13 21.22
N ALA A 311 -4.26 -7.73 21.31
CA ALA A 311 -3.41 -8.02 20.16
C ALA A 311 -4.12 -8.90 19.13
N ARG A 312 -4.76 -9.98 19.60
CA ARG A 312 -5.55 -10.89 18.78
C ARG A 312 -6.75 -10.21 18.14
N SER A 313 -7.52 -9.43 18.90
CA SER A 313 -8.67 -8.68 18.40
C SER A 313 -8.31 -7.75 17.23
N ILE A 314 -7.25 -6.95 17.38
CA ILE A 314 -6.78 -6.03 16.32
C ILE A 314 -6.29 -6.82 15.10
N ALA A 315 -5.58 -7.94 15.30
CA ALA A 315 -5.11 -8.79 14.22
C ALA A 315 -6.27 -9.38 13.39
N GLU A 316 -7.32 -9.86 14.07
CA GLU A 316 -8.53 -10.39 13.42
C GLU A 316 -9.29 -9.31 12.65
N ASN A 317 -9.43 -8.12 13.23
CA ASN A 317 -10.04 -6.96 12.57
C ASN A 317 -9.27 -6.56 11.31
N GLY A 318 -7.93 -6.48 11.37
CA GLY A 318 -7.08 -6.19 10.23
C GLY A 318 -7.21 -7.23 9.11
N PHE A 319 -7.23 -8.52 9.46
CA PHE A 319 -7.49 -9.61 8.53
C PHE A 319 -8.86 -9.46 7.85
N ASN A 320 -9.92 -9.31 8.66
CA ASN A 320 -11.29 -9.23 8.19
C ASN A 320 -11.50 -8.03 7.26
N PHE A 321 -10.86 -6.89 7.56
CA PHE A 321 -10.92 -5.72 6.68
C PHE A 321 -10.35 -6.03 5.29
N ILE A 322 -9.11 -6.54 5.22
CA ILE A 322 -8.47 -6.84 3.92
C ILE A 322 -9.21 -7.95 3.19
N TRP A 323 -9.66 -8.98 3.91
CA TRP A 323 -10.42 -10.07 3.35
C TRP A 323 -11.73 -9.58 2.72
N ASN A 324 -12.48 -8.71 3.39
CA ASN A 324 -13.80 -8.30 2.92
C ASN A 324 -13.80 -7.08 1.99
N HIS A 325 -12.79 -6.21 2.06
CA HIS A 325 -12.81 -4.92 1.36
C HIS A 325 -11.67 -4.71 0.37
N LEU A 326 -10.70 -5.62 0.25
CA LEU A 326 -9.61 -5.50 -0.72
C LEU A 326 -9.56 -6.69 -1.69
N THR A 327 -10.70 -7.11 -2.22
CA THR A 327 -10.75 -8.18 -3.23
C THR A 327 -10.36 -7.67 -4.61
N ILE A 328 -10.10 -8.56 -5.58
CA ILE A 328 -9.95 -8.14 -6.98
C ILE A 328 -11.24 -7.45 -7.51
N LYS A 329 -12.42 -7.81 -6.99
CA LYS A 329 -13.66 -7.11 -7.36
C LYS A 329 -13.64 -5.66 -6.87
N ASP A 330 -13.16 -5.40 -5.66
CA ASP A 330 -13.04 -4.05 -5.10
C ASP A 330 -12.02 -3.21 -5.88
N VAL A 331 -10.90 -3.81 -6.28
CA VAL A 331 -9.89 -3.17 -7.15
C VAL A 331 -10.49 -2.77 -8.51
N ILE A 332 -11.22 -3.68 -9.17
CA ILE A 332 -11.90 -3.40 -10.44
C ILE A 332 -12.99 -2.33 -10.26
N CYS A 333 -13.76 -2.39 -9.18
CA CYS A 333 -14.77 -1.39 -8.83
C CYS A 333 -14.14 0.00 -8.67
N TYR A 334 -13.01 0.10 -7.95
CA TYR A 334 -12.30 1.35 -7.72
C TYR A 334 -11.86 1.97 -9.05
N TRP A 335 -11.15 1.20 -9.88
CA TRP A 335 -10.74 1.63 -11.22
C TRP A 335 -11.92 2.14 -12.05
N ARG A 336 -13.04 1.40 -12.05
CA ARG A 336 -14.24 1.79 -12.79
C ARG A 336 -14.82 3.11 -12.30
N ASN A 337 -14.94 3.30 -11.00
CA ASN A 337 -15.50 4.54 -10.44
C ASN A 337 -14.58 5.72 -10.70
N LEU A 338 -13.28 5.53 -10.47
CA LEU A 338 -12.24 6.52 -10.71
C LEU A 338 -12.30 7.03 -12.14
N LEU A 339 -12.22 6.13 -13.13
CA LEU A 339 -12.19 6.50 -14.55
C LEU A 339 -13.50 7.13 -15.02
N ARG A 340 -14.67 6.65 -14.53
CA ARG A 340 -15.97 7.25 -14.87
C ARG A 340 -16.15 8.65 -14.28
N LYS A 341 -15.69 8.89 -13.05
CA LYS A 341 -15.76 10.21 -12.42
C LYS A 341 -14.75 11.16 -13.07
N TYR A 342 -13.53 10.70 -13.29
CA TYR A 342 -12.49 11.42 -13.99
C TYR A 342 -12.93 11.90 -15.38
N ALA A 343 -13.50 11.01 -16.20
CA ALA A 343 -13.90 11.35 -17.57
C ALA A 343 -14.96 12.47 -17.62
N LYS A 344 -15.80 12.61 -16.59
CA LYS A 344 -16.79 13.71 -16.51
C LYS A 344 -16.15 15.08 -16.27
N LEU A 345 -14.91 15.12 -15.79
CA LEU A 345 -14.18 16.35 -15.55
C LEU A 345 -13.49 16.88 -16.81
N LEU A 346 -13.35 16.06 -17.86
CA LEU A 346 -12.73 16.50 -19.11
C LEU A 346 -13.59 17.58 -19.78
N LYS A 347 -13.00 18.75 -20.02
CA LYS A 347 -13.63 19.91 -20.70
C LYS A 347 -13.54 19.85 -22.22
N TYR A 348 -13.06 18.74 -22.77
CA TYR A 348 -12.87 18.53 -24.19
C TYR A 348 -13.19 17.08 -24.52
N LYS A 349 -13.54 16.80 -25.78
CA LYS A 349 -13.71 15.43 -26.27
C LYS A 349 -12.34 14.89 -26.71
N PRO A 350 -11.81 13.83 -26.07
CA PRO A 350 -10.58 13.20 -26.52
C PRO A 350 -10.67 12.76 -27.98
N LYS A 351 -9.59 12.97 -28.73
CA LYS A 351 -9.43 12.48 -30.10
C LYS A 351 -8.23 11.55 -30.11
N LEU A 352 -8.35 10.43 -30.84
CA LEU A 352 -7.27 9.47 -30.95
C LEU A 352 -5.98 10.15 -31.44
N ASP A 353 -4.94 10.07 -30.61
CA ASP A 353 -3.60 10.50 -30.97
C ASP A 353 -2.94 9.40 -31.82
N LYS A 354 -2.62 9.74 -33.06
CA LYS A 354 -2.09 8.80 -34.06
C LYS A 354 -0.72 8.22 -33.71
N ASN A 355 -0.03 8.78 -32.72
CA ASN A 355 1.25 8.27 -32.25
C ASN A 355 1.13 7.16 -31.22
N LEU A 356 -0.07 6.95 -30.66
CA LEU A 356 -0.33 5.90 -29.69
C LEU A 356 -0.46 4.54 -30.37
N ILE A 357 -0.13 3.49 -29.62
CA ILE A 357 -0.35 2.10 -30.01
C ILE A 357 -1.64 1.58 -29.37
N GLU A 358 -2.38 0.75 -30.09
CA GLU A 358 -3.51 0.01 -29.52
C GLU A 358 -2.99 -1.11 -28.61
N ILE A 359 -3.58 -1.24 -27.43
CA ILE A 359 -3.27 -2.30 -26.47
C ILE A 359 -4.38 -3.36 -26.57
N ILE A 360 -4.02 -4.54 -27.04
CA ILE A 360 -4.92 -5.67 -27.32
C ILE A 360 -5.11 -6.55 -26.08
#